data_AF-A0A3D2EUR7-F1
#
_entry.id   AF-A0A3D2EUR7-F1
#
_cell.length_a   1.000
_cell.length_b   1.000
_cell.length_c   1.000
_cell.angle_alpha   90.00
_cell.angle_beta   90.00
_cell.angle_gamma   90.00
#
_symmetry.space_group_name_H-M   'P 1'
#
loop_
_entity.id
_entity.type
_entity.pdbx_description
1 polymer ?
#
loop_
_entity_poly.entity_id
_entity_poly.type
_entity_poly.pdbx_seq_one_letter_code
_entity_poly.pdbx_strand_id
1 'polypeptide(L)'
;MWTGRFSAIDGRQIDASEHYKAKNFMFSANGTAAFDLTPTSSIILPFVVDAGYQSDLYKAQPLMSLGIGYVAVAKQWQFSLVATDLLAWGGTVTESPCVDSFVREFHCGTGLPWVDYRVNQPTRNSSVKLALKYAF
;
A
#
# COMPACT_ATOMS: atom_id res chain seq x y z
N MET A 1 3.03 11.53 -1.78
CA MET A 1 2.70 11.56 -3.21
C MET A 1 3.86 12.26 -3.91
N TRP A 2 4.54 11.62 -4.86
CA TRP A 2 5.63 12.24 -5.60
C TRP A 2 5.05 13.30 -6.56
N THR A 3 5.69 14.47 -6.65
CA THR A 3 5.06 15.67 -7.25
C THR A 3 5.47 15.96 -8.68
N GLY A 4 6.26 15.11 -9.35
CA GLY A 4 6.78 15.45 -10.68
C GLY A 4 8.10 16.20 -10.69
N ARG A 5 8.45 16.85 -9.58
CA ARG A 5 9.45 17.91 -9.56
C ARG A 5 10.75 17.42 -8.96
N PHE A 6 11.84 17.62 -9.67
CA PHE A 6 13.18 17.29 -9.19
C PHE A 6 14.22 18.30 -9.66
N SER A 7 15.31 18.38 -8.92
CA SER A 7 16.49 19.16 -9.31
C SER A 7 17.41 18.26 -10.11
N ALA A 8 17.76 18.69 -11.32
CA ALA A 8 18.85 18.11 -12.08
C ALA A 8 20.20 18.38 -11.39
N ILE A 9 21.24 17.63 -11.79
CA ILE A 9 22.60 17.74 -11.25
C ILE A 9 23.20 19.14 -11.48
N ASP A 10 22.75 19.83 -12.53
CA ASP A 10 23.12 21.21 -12.85
C ASP A 10 22.32 22.27 -12.05
N GLY A 11 21.45 21.85 -11.12
CA GLY A 11 20.63 22.72 -10.28
C GLY A 11 19.33 23.21 -10.92
N ARG A 12 19.04 22.85 -12.18
CA ARG A 12 17.76 23.22 -12.82
C ARG A 12 16.60 22.43 -12.23
N GLN A 13 15.47 23.09 -12.06
CA GLN A 13 14.22 22.45 -11.68
C GLN A 13 13.50 21.91 -12.92
N ILE A 14 13.18 20.62 -12.90
CA ILE A 14 12.44 19.93 -13.96
C ILE A 14 11.09 19.50 -13.39
N ASP A 15 10.02 19.75 -14.16
CA ASP A 15 8.66 19.31 -13.83
C ASP A 15 8.23 18.20 -14.81
N ALA A 16 8.23 16.96 -14.32
CA ALA A 16 7.75 15.76 -15.02
C ALA A 16 6.42 15.26 -14.44
N SER A 17 5.67 16.11 -13.72
CA SER A 17 4.41 15.74 -13.05
C SER A 17 3.35 15.16 -13.98
N GLU A 18 3.30 15.65 -15.22
CA GLU A 18 2.36 15.17 -16.24
C GLU A 18 2.46 13.65 -16.46
N HIS A 19 3.67 13.09 -16.45
CA HIS A 19 3.87 11.65 -16.66
C HIS A 19 3.42 10.78 -15.48
N TYR A 20 3.19 11.40 -14.33
CA TYR A 20 2.70 10.80 -13.10
C TYR A 20 1.30 11.32 -12.74
N LYS A 21 0.52 11.75 -13.73
CA LYS A 21 -0.91 11.97 -13.53
C LYS A 21 -1.67 10.65 -13.64
N ALA A 22 -2.61 10.47 -12.71
CA ALA A 22 -3.48 9.31 -12.70
C ALA A 22 -4.32 9.27 -13.99
N LYS A 23 -4.36 8.09 -14.62
CA LYS A 23 -5.17 7.78 -15.81
C LYS A 23 -6.32 6.82 -15.52
N ASN A 24 -6.36 6.26 -14.31
CA ASN A 24 -7.43 5.41 -13.83
C ASN A 24 -8.21 6.08 -12.69
N PHE A 25 -9.42 5.60 -12.45
CA PHE A 25 -10.16 5.93 -11.23
C PHE A 25 -9.41 5.43 -10.00
N MET A 26 -9.28 6.28 -8.98
CA MET A 26 -8.59 5.98 -7.74
C MET A 26 -9.60 5.81 -6.61
N PHE A 27 -9.44 4.72 -5.84
CA PHE A 27 -10.27 4.44 -4.67
C PHE A 27 -9.48 3.59 -3.69
N SER A 28 -9.64 3.89 -2.41
CA SER A 28 -9.09 3.07 -1.32
C SER A 28 -10.07 3.05 -0.17
N ALA A 29 -10.29 1.88 0.40
CA ALA A 29 -11.08 1.70 1.61
C ALA A 29 -10.43 0.63 2.50
N ASN A 30 -10.55 0.84 3.80
CA ASN A 30 -10.23 -0.15 4.81
C ASN A 30 -11.42 -0.28 5.78
N GLY A 31 -11.52 -1.42 6.42
CA GLY A 31 -12.62 -1.67 7.34
C GLY A 31 -12.46 -2.96 8.11
N THR A 32 -13.42 -3.22 8.97
CA THR A 32 -13.52 -4.48 9.72
C THR A 32 -14.98 -4.86 9.79
N ALA A 33 -15.32 -6.02 9.21
CA ALA A 33 -16.62 -6.63 9.46
C ALA A 33 -16.55 -7.41 10.78
N ALA A 34 -17.61 -7.35 11.58
CA ALA A 34 -17.71 -8.06 12.84
C ALA A 34 -18.97 -8.93 12.85
N PHE A 35 -18.83 -10.17 13.31
CA PHE A 35 -19.91 -11.14 13.40
C PHE A 35 -19.95 -11.69 14.81
N ASP A 36 -21.04 -11.42 15.53
CA ASP A 36 -21.21 -11.92 16.89
C ASP A 36 -21.45 -13.43 16.87
N LEU A 37 -20.59 -14.17 17.57
CA LEU A 37 -20.79 -15.60 17.82
C LEU A 37 -21.61 -15.83 19.09
N THR A 38 -21.39 -14.99 20.10
CA THR A 38 -22.08 -14.99 21.39
C THR A 38 -22.23 -13.55 21.87
N PRO A 39 -23.02 -13.27 22.92
CA PRO A 39 -23.10 -11.93 23.51
C PRO A 39 -21.76 -11.36 24.00
N THR A 40 -20.73 -12.21 24.12
CA THR A 40 -19.43 -11.81 24.64
C THR A 40 -18.29 -12.18 23.69
N SER A 41 -18.56 -12.57 22.43
CA SER A 41 -17.49 -12.89 21.48
C SER A 41 -17.89 -12.68 20.04
N SER A 42 -16.96 -12.18 19.23
CA SER A 42 -17.17 -11.90 17.80
C SER A 42 -15.98 -12.36 16.97
N ILE A 43 -16.25 -12.84 15.75
CA ILE A 43 -15.25 -12.96 14.70
C ILE A 43 -15.14 -11.60 14.00
N ILE A 44 -13.92 -11.17 13.71
CA ILE A 44 -13.67 -9.95 12.97
C ILE A 44 -12.89 -10.25 11.68
N LEU A 45 -13.30 -9.63 10.58
CA LEU A 45 -12.68 -9.75 9.27
C LEU A 45 -12.18 -8.35 8.85
N PRO A 46 -10.94 -7.99 9.21
CA PRO A 46 -10.31 -6.79 8.70
C PRO A 46 -10.05 -6.95 7.20
N PHE A 47 -10.33 -5.90 6.44
CA PHE A 47 -10.10 -5.88 4.99
C PHE A 47 -9.54 -4.53 4.54
N VAL A 48 -8.81 -4.57 3.43
CA VAL A 48 -8.32 -3.40 2.68
C VAL A 48 -8.58 -3.65 1.21
N VAL A 49 -9.09 -2.63 0.51
CA VAL A 49 -9.24 -2.62 -0.94
C VAL A 49 -8.70 -1.32 -1.50
N ASP A 50 -7.91 -1.42 -2.56
CA ASP A 50 -7.33 -0.29 -3.28
C ASP A 50 -7.44 -0.56 -4.79
N ALA A 51 -7.98 0.39 -5.55
CA ALA A 51 -8.16 0.28 -6.99
C ALA A 51 -6.84 0.44 -7.77
N GLY A 52 -5.74 0.69 -7.07
CA GLY A 52 -4.43 0.94 -7.63
C GLY A 52 -4.30 2.35 -8.21
N TYR A 53 -3.19 2.55 -8.89
CA TYR A 53 -2.86 3.81 -9.53
C TYR A 53 -2.10 3.52 -10.82
N GLN A 54 -2.43 4.24 -11.89
CA GLN A 54 -1.81 4.06 -13.19
C GLN A 54 -1.52 5.42 -13.82
N SER A 55 -0.30 5.56 -14.33
CA SER A 55 0.20 6.69 -15.10
C SER A 55 1.04 6.16 -16.28
N ASP A 56 1.72 7.03 -17.03
CA ASP A 56 2.55 6.60 -18.15
C ASP A 56 3.78 5.81 -17.71
N LEU A 57 4.34 6.19 -16.56
CA LEU A 57 5.62 5.64 -16.09
C LEU A 57 5.47 4.77 -14.85
N TYR A 58 4.33 4.84 -14.16
CA TYR A 58 4.15 4.14 -12.89
C TYR A 58 2.78 3.47 -12.83
N LYS A 59 2.78 2.20 -12.41
CA LYS A 59 1.57 1.40 -12.20
C LYS A 59 1.66 0.64 -10.88
N ALA A 60 0.74 0.93 -9.98
CA ALA A 60 0.40 0.13 -8.83
C ALA A 60 -0.86 -0.69 -9.17
N GLN A 61 -0.73 -2.02 -9.17
CA GLN A 61 -1.87 -2.91 -9.38
C GLN A 61 -2.88 -2.77 -8.25
N PRO A 62 -4.18 -2.96 -8.53
CA PRO A 62 -5.20 -3.06 -7.48
C PRO A 62 -4.79 -4.02 -6.38
N LEU A 63 -5.19 -3.72 -5.15
CA LEU A 63 -4.90 -4.52 -3.97
C LEU A 63 -6.20 -4.88 -3.27
N MET A 64 -6.33 -6.15 -2.89
CA MET A 64 -7.30 -6.58 -1.90
C MET A 64 -6.55 -7.38 -0.84
N SER A 65 -6.77 -7.06 0.44
CA SER A 65 -6.20 -7.75 1.58
C SER A 65 -7.29 -8.13 2.56
N LEU A 66 -7.20 -9.33 3.12
CA LEU A 66 -8.10 -9.88 4.12
C LEU A 66 -7.29 -10.44 5.28
N GLY A 67 -7.83 -10.23 6.47
CA GLY A 67 -7.39 -10.88 7.70
C GLY A 67 -8.55 -11.54 8.42
N ILE A 68 -8.24 -12.10 9.58
CA ILE A 68 -9.21 -12.74 10.47
C ILE A 68 -8.78 -12.50 11.91
N GLY A 69 -9.76 -12.33 12.78
CA GLY A 69 -9.53 -12.24 14.20
C GLY A 69 -10.70 -12.70 15.02
N TYR A 70 -10.44 -12.85 16.30
CA TYR A 70 -11.39 -13.23 17.31
C TYR A 70 -11.27 -12.25 18.48
N VAL A 71 -12.41 -11.75 18.94
CA VAL A 71 -12.51 -10.87 20.11
C VAL A 71 -13.47 -11.51 21.10
N ALA A 72 -13.09 -11.53 22.37
CA ALA A 72 -13.93 -12.03 23.45
C ALA A 72 -13.84 -11.14 24.69
N VAL A 73 -14.94 -11.09 25.45
CA VAL A 73 -15.04 -10.41 26.74
C VAL A 73 -15.40 -11.45 27.79
N ALA A 74 -14.68 -11.47 28.90
CA ALA A 74 -14.90 -12.36 30.02
C ALA A 74 -14.78 -11.59 31.34
N LYS A 75 -15.92 -11.29 31.97
CA LYS A 75 -15.99 -10.43 33.16
C LYS A 75 -15.32 -9.07 32.89
N GLN A 76 -14.23 -8.78 33.57
CA GLN A 76 -13.43 -7.57 33.44
C GLN A 76 -12.33 -7.69 32.38
N TRP A 77 -12.20 -8.83 31.69
CA TRP A 77 -11.16 -9.05 30.69
C TRP A 77 -11.71 -8.92 29.28
N GLN A 78 -10.94 -8.29 28.39
CA GLN A 78 -11.14 -8.31 26.96
C GLN A 78 -9.90 -8.92 26.30
N PHE A 79 -10.13 -9.91 25.45
CA PHE A 79 -9.12 -10.61 24.67
C PHE A 79 -9.37 -10.34 23.19
N SER A 80 -8.30 -10.08 22.42
CA SER A 80 -8.38 -10.07 20.97
C SER A 80 -7.13 -10.67 20.34
N LEU A 81 -7.32 -11.55 19.36
CA LEU A 81 -6.28 -12.06 18.48
C LEU A 81 -6.67 -11.73 17.05
N VAL A 82 -5.87 -10.94 16.36
CA VAL A 82 -6.16 -10.49 14.99
C VAL A 82 -4.95 -10.68 14.11
N ALA A 83 -5.12 -11.45 13.04
CA ALA A 83 -4.14 -11.59 11.97
C ALA A 83 -4.59 -10.74 10.77
N THR A 84 -3.75 -9.80 10.33
CA THR A 84 -3.99 -8.97 9.14
C THR A 84 -3.12 -9.43 7.99
N ASP A 85 -3.59 -9.15 6.77
CA ASP A 85 -2.82 -9.39 5.54
C ASP A 85 -2.43 -10.86 5.37
N LEU A 86 -3.34 -11.77 5.73
CA LEU A 86 -3.17 -13.22 5.56
C LEU A 86 -3.39 -13.64 4.11
N LEU A 87 -4.43 -13.11 3.49
CA LEU A 87 -4.76 -13.33 2.09
C LEU A 87 -4.75 -11.98 1.41
N ALA A 88 -3.88 -11.81 0.41
CA ALA A 88 -3.85 -10.58 -0.32
C ALA A 88 -3.51 -10.80 -1.80
N TRP A 89 -4.24 -10.10 -2.66
CA TRP A 89 -4.17 -10.22 -4.11
C TRP A 89 -3.75 -8.88 -4.71
N GLY A 90 -2.83 -8.93 -5.66
CA GLY A 90 -2.29 -7.73 -6.32
C GLY A 90 -1.39 -6.89 -5.40
N GLY A 91 -1.35 -5.58 -5.66
CA GLY A 91 -0.46 -4.62 -4.98
C GLY A 91 0.97 -4.55 -5.54
N THR A 92 1.26 -5.23 -6.65
CA THR A 92 2.56 -5.11 -7.33
C THR A 92 2.73 -3.71 -7.91
N VAL A 93 3.91 -3.15 -7.71
CA VAL A 93 4.30 -1.85 -8.26
C VAL A 93 5.32 -2.05 -9.38
N THR A 94 5.04 -1.48 -10.54
CA THR A 94 5.96 -1.44 -11.68
C THR A 94 6.18 0.00 -12.10
N GLU A 95 7.44 0.36 -12.32
CA GLU A 95 7.85 1.65 -12.84
C GLU A 95 8.68 1.43 -14.12
N SER A 96 8.55 2.35 -15.08
CA SER A 96 9.23 2.34 -16.36
C SER A 96 10.20 3.53 -16.47
N PRO A 97 11.34 3.38 -17.18
CA PRO A 97 12.28 4.48 -17.36
C PRO A 97 11.74 5.57 -18.28
N CYS A 98 12.24 6.79 -18.09
CA CYS A 98 12.25 7.81 -19.13
C CYS A 98 13.37 7.52 -20.12
N VAL A 99 13.17 7.98 -21.36
CA VAL A 99 14.14 7.85 -22.44
C VAL A 99 14.35 9.22 -23.06
N ASP A 100 15.60 9.62 -23.29
CA ASP A 100 15.94 10.85 -23.98
C ASP A 100 16.12 10.65 -25.50
N SER A 101 16.46 11.73 -26.20
CA SER A 101 16.75 11.69 -27.65
C SER A 101 17.93 10.81 -28.04
N PHE A 102 18.77 10.42 -27.08
CA PHE A 102 19.92 9.53 -27.27
C PHE A 102 19.62 8.09 -26.83
N VAL A 103 18.34 7.77 -26.56
CA VAL A 103 17.89 6.44 -26.13
C VAL A 103 18.54 6.01 -24.81
N ARG A 104 18.86 6.97 -23.93
CA ARG A 104 19.38 6.68 -22.59
C ARG A 104 18.23 6.55 -21.62
N GLU A 105 18.24 5.47 -20.84
CA GLU A 105 17.22 5.19 -19.83
C GLU A 105 17.60 5.80 -18.47
N PHE A 106 16.67 6.51 -17.85
CA PHE A 106 16.85 7.13 -16.53
C PHE A 106 15.55 7.18 -15.75
N HIS A 107 15.66 7.23 -14.42
CA HIS A 107 14.52 7.44 -13.55
C HIS A 107 14.07 8.90 -13.61
N CYS A 108 12.84 9.12 -14.03
CA CYS A 108 12.31 10.44 -14.34
C CYS A 108 12.22 11.36 -13.13
N GLY A 109 12.18 10.82 -11.91
CA GLY A 109 12.10 11.63 -10.69
C GLY A 109 13.42 11.96 -10.02
N THR A 110 14.53 11.37 -10.46
CA THR A 110 15.86 11.61 -9.86
C THR A 110 16.92 11.93 -10.90
N GLY A 111 16.67 11.66 -12.19
CA GLY A 111 17.66 11.75 -13.26
C GLY A 111 18.76 10.70 -13.18
N LEU A 112 18.66 9.73 -12.27
CA LEU A 112 19.64 8.65 -12.15
C LEU A 112 19.52 7.69 -13.34
N PRO A 113 20.64 7.14 -13.86
CA PRO A 113 20.59 6.07 -14.84
C PRO A 113 19.69 4.93 -14.35
N TRP A 114 18.88 4.36 -15.25
CA TRP A 114 17.89 3.35 -14.86
C TRP A 114 18.53 2.13 -14.19
N VAL A 115 19.72 1.76 -14.65
CA VAL A 115 20.54 0.65 -14.10
C VAL A 115 20.98 0.87 -12.65
N ASP A 116 21.08 2.12 -12.22
CA ASP A 116 21.48 2.50 -10.85
C ASP A 116 20.28 2.75 -9.94
N TYR A 117 19.08 2.89 -10.53
CA TYR A 117 17.85 3.10 -9.79
C TYR A 117 17.36 1.79 -9.18
N ARG A 118 17.11 1.82 -7.86
CA ARG A 118 16.61 0.67 -7.09
C ARG A 118 15.20 0.97 -6.60
N VAL A 119 14.22 0.25 -7.14
CA VAL A 119 12.87 0.22 -6.56
C VAL A 119 12.89 -0.73 -5.37
N ASN A 120 12.87 -0.18 -4.15
CA ASN A 120 12.61 -0.97 -2.95
C ASN A 120 11.11 -1.23 -2.86
N GLN A 121 10.67 -2.42 -3.30
CA GLN A 121 9.29 -2.84 -3.05
C GLN A 121 9.14 -3.17 -1.56
N PRO A 122 8.13 -2.60 -0.87
CA PRO A 122 7.86 -2.96 0.51
C PRO A 122 7.54 -4.46 0.58
N THR A 123 8.27 -5.20 1.42
CA THR A 123 7.98 -6.61 1.69
C THR A 123 6.61 -6.71 2.36
N ARG A 124 5.69 -7.50 1.77
CA ARG A 124 4.39 -7.77 2.36
C ARG A 124 4.57 -8.65 3.60
N ASN A 125 4.36 -8.06 4.77
CA ASN A 125 4.43 -8.78 6.05
C ASN A 125 3.02 -8.96 6.60
N SER A 126 2.58 -10.22 6.72
CA SER A 126 1.41 -10.55 7.54
C SER A 126 1.72 -10.19 8.99
N SER A 127 0.72 -9.65 9.70
CA SER A 127 0.91 -9.24 11.10
C SER A 127 -0.10 -9.96 11.99
N VAL A 128 0.34 -10.40 13.17
CA VAL A 128 -0.53 -10.99 14.19
C VAL A 128 -0.44 -10.12 15.43
N LYS A 129 -1.58 -9.61 15.88
CA LYS A 129 -1.71 -8.76 17.06
C LYS A 129 -2.54 -9.49 18.10
N LEU A 130 -1.94 -9.68 19.26
CA LEU A 130 -2.61 -10.12 20.48
C LEU A 130 -2.80 -8.91 21.39
N ALA A 131 -4.00 -8.72 21.91
CA ALA A 131 -4.27 -7.72 22.94
C ALA A 131 -5.09 -8.32 24.08
N LEU A 132 -4.71 -7.98 25.30
CA LEU A 132 -5.41 -8.31 26.53
C LEU A 132 -5.63 -7.01 27.29
N LYS A 133 -6.88 -6.70 27.63
CA LYS A 133 -7.25 -5.51 28.38
C LYS A 133 -8.06 -5.91 29.60
N TYR A 134 -7.87 -5.19 30.70
CA TYR A 134 -8.65 -5.34 31.91
C TYR A 134 -9.42 -4.04 32.15
N ALA A 135 -10.73 -4.14 32.35
CA ALA A 135 -11.61 -3.04 32.71
C ALA A 135 -11.76 -3.00 34.23
N PHE A 136 -11.27 -1.92 34.85
CA PHE A 136 -11.41 -1.64 36.27
C PHE A 136 -12.85 -1.23 36.62
#